data_AF-A0A920P280-F1
#
_entry.id   AF-A0A920P280-F1
#
_cell.length_a   1.000
_cell.length_b   1.000
_cell.length_c   1.000
_cell.angle_alpha   90.00
_cell.angle_beta   90.00
_cell.angle_gamma   90.00
#
_symmetry.space_group_name_H-M   'P 1'
#
loop_
_entity.id
_entity.type
_entity.pdbx_description
1 polymer ?
#
loop_
_entity_poly.entity_id
_entity_poly.type
_entity_poly.pdbx_seq_one_letter_code
_entity_poly.pdbx_strand_id
1 'polypeptide(L)'
;MVAEITNTPWGERHTHVLKPSTEEPYEHPYGFSFGKEFHVSPFMPMDVNYEWRIGMPGNRLTVHTQNYTEKQKFFDATLMLSRREITNKALTRVLLRHPWMTARVAFGIYWQAARLWIKRAPFHTHPAKISG
;
A
#
# COMPACT_ATOMS: atom_id res chain seq x y z
N MET A 1 6.09 -12.99 -5.72
CA MET A 1 6.54 -11.59 -5.51
C MET A 1 6.94 -11.45 -4.05
N VAL A 2 7.90 -10.56 -3.74
CA VAL A 2 8.15 -10.13 -2.36
C VAL A 2 7.59 -8.72 -2.19
N ALA A 3 6.77 -8.51 -1.17
CA ALA A 3 6.17 -7.22 -0.82
C ALA A 3 6.52 -6.84 0.61
N GLU A 4 7.00 -5.62 0.82
CA GLU A 4 7.23 -5.06 2.16
C GLU A 4 6.15 -4.01 2.44
N ILE A 5 5.37 -4.22 3.49
CA ILE A 5 4.31 -3.30 3.91
C ILE A 5 4.74 -2.66 5.23
N THR A 6 4.72 -1.33 5.29
CA THR A 6 5.08 -0.56 6.48
C THR A 6 3.87 0.17 7.04
N ASN A 7 3.68 0.03 8.35
CA ASN A 7 2.62 0.66 9.10
C ASN A 7 3.08 2.03 9.62
N THR A 8 2.65 3.13 9.01
CA THR A 8 3.20 4.46 9.33
C THR A 8 2.86 4.95 10.75
N PRO A 9 1.63 4.75 11.29
CA PRO A 9 1.33 5.20 12.65
C PRO A 9 2.00 4.37 13.76
N TRP A 10 2.30 3.08 13.54
CA TRP A 10 2.80 2.17 14.58
C TRP A 10 4.23 1.65 14.35
N GLY A 11 4.84 1.95 13.20
CA GLY A 11 6.23 1.58 12.90
C GLY A 11 6.46 0.09 12.60
N GLU A 12 5.40 -0.71 12.51
CA GLU A 12 5.49 -2.13 12.17
C GLU A 12 5.83 -2.33 10.69
N ARG A 13 6.54 -3.41 10.37
CA ARG A 13 6.92 -3.72 9.01
C ARG A 13 6.97 -5.22 8.78
N HIS A 14 6.29 -5.67 7.73
CA HIS A 14 6.19 -7.08 7.39
C HIS A 14 6.53 -7.32 5.92
N THR A 15 7.28 -8.40 5.69
CA THR A 15 7.69 -8.84 4.36
C THR A 15 6.90 -10.10 4.00
N HIS A 16 6.10 -10.01 2.95
CA HIS A 16 5.25 -11.10 2.46
C HIS A 16 5.86 -11.73 1.21
N VAL A 17 5.83 -13.06 1.15
CA VAL A 17 6.13 -13.84 -0.06
C VAL A 17 4.81 -14.24 -0.70
N LEU A 18 4.43 -13.51 -1.75
CA LEU A 18 3.13 -13.67 -2.41
C LEU A 18 3.21 -14.69 -3.55
N LYS A 19 2.28 -15.64 -3.52
CA LYS A 19 2.07 -16.62 -4.59
C LYS A 19 1.13 -16.03 -5.66
N PRO A 20 1.43 -16.19 -6.96
CA PRO A 20 0.53 -15.75 -8.01
C PRO A 20 -0.85 -16.39 -7.86
N SER A 21 -1.91 -15.63 -8.12
CA SER A 21 -3.25 -16.16 -8.30
C SER A 21 -3.30 -17.01 -9.58
N THR A 22 -4.11 -18.07 -9.56
CA THR A 22 -4.37 -18.95 -10.71
C THR A 22 -5.42 -18.40 -11.67
N GLU A 23 -6.03 -17.25 -11.38
CA GLU A 23 -7.03 -16.63 -12.27
C GLU A 23 -6.37 -15.93 -13.46
N GLU A 24 -6.96 -16.10 -14.65
CA GLU A 24 -6.35 -15.65 -15.91
C GLU A 24 -6.25 -14.13 -16.02
N PRO A 25 -5.07 -13.56 -16.35
CA PRO A 25 -4.92 -12.13 -16.51
C PRO A 25 -5.15 -11.69 -17.96
N TYR A 26 -6.21 -10.90 -18.20
CA TYR A 26 -6.46 -10.27 -19.52
C TYR A 26 -5.57 -9.02 -19.79
N GLU A 27 -5.02 -8.33 -18.76
CA GLU A 27 -4.20 -7.09 -18.96
C GLU A 27 -2.99 -6.91 -18.00
N HIS A 28 -2.92 -7.64 -16.89
CA HIS A 28 -1.83 -7.52 -15.89
C HIS A 28 -1.31 -8.91 -15.52
N PRO A 29 -0.11 -9.32 -15.97
CA PRO A 29 0.33 -10.71 -15.90
C PRO A 29 0.56 -11.23 -14.47
N TYR A 30 0.59 -10.35 -13.47
CA TYR A 30 0.86 -10.72 -12.08
C TYR A 30 -0.30 -10.34 -11.17
N GLY A 31 -1.16 -11.31 -10.86
CA GLY A 31 -2.22 -11.20 -9.86
C GLY A 31 -1.83 -11.86 -8.54
N PHE A 32 -2.19 -11.26 -7.40
CA PHE A 32 -1.96 -11.81 -6.05
C PHE A 32 -3.17 -11.58 -5.16
N SER A 33 -3.56 -12.60 -4.40
CA SER A 33 -4.64 -12.50 -3.41
C SER A 33 -4.16 -13.02 -2.06
N PHE A 34 -4.33 -12.23 -1.00
CA PHE A 34 -3.86 -12.57 0.34
C PHE A 34 -4.60 -11.78 1.44
N GLY A 35 -4.67 -12.33 2.64
CA GLY A 35 -5.31 -11.68 3.78
C GLY A 35 -4.41 -10.64 4.45
N LYS A 36 -5.03 -9.62 5.07
CA LYS A 36 -4.33 -8.64 5.91
C LYS A 36 -3.90 -9.27 7.23
N GLU A 37 -2.59 -9.19 7.52
CA GLU A 37 -2.01 -9.83 8.71
C GLU A 37 -1.78 -8.86 9.89
N PHE A 38 -1.73 -7.54 9.63
CA PHE A 38 -1.45 -6.52 10.65
C PHE A 38 -2.15 -5.19 10.36
N HIS A 39 -2.22 -4.31 11.35
CA HIS A 39 -3.11 -3.15 11.31
C HIS A 39 -2.50 -1.94 10.60
N VAL A 40 -2.51 -1.93 9.26
CA VAL A 40 -1.86 -0.89 8.43
C VAL A 40 -2.49 0.53 8.55
N SER A 41 -3.77 0.64 8.90
CA SER A 41 -4.48 1.93 9.02
C SER A 41 -5.61 1.86 10.04
N PRO A 42 -5.74 2.84 10.96
CA PRO A 42 -6.80 2.85 11.98
C PRO A 42 -8.22 2.96 11.40
N PHE A 43 -8.36 3.33 10.13
CA PHE A 43 -9.65 3.46 9.44
C PHE A 43 -9.96 2.27 8.53
N MET A 44 -9.20 1.18 8.66
CA MET A 44 -9.44 -0.05 7.91
C MET A 44 -9.58 -1.23 8.85
N PRO A 45 -10.61 -2.08 8.68
CA PRO A 45 -10.79 -3.26 9.51
C PRO A 45 -9.63 -4.25 9.34
N MET A 46 -9.52 -5.22 10.26
CA MET A 46 -8.55 -6.32 10.13
C MET A 46 -9.01 -7.39 9.15
N ASP A 47 -10.32 -7.63 9.05
CA ASP A 47 -10.90 -8.55 8.07
C ASP A 47 -10.91 -7.93 6.67
N VAL A 48 -9.74 -7.97 6.04
CA VAL A 48 -9.50 -7.42 4.70
C VAL A 48 -8.77 -8.45 3.87
N ASN A 49 -9.33 -8.75 2.70
CA ASN A 49 -8.65 -9.48 1.63
C ASN A 49 -8.11 -8.50 0.60
N TYR A 50 -6.82 -8.62 0.32
CA TYR A 50 -6.13 -7.85 -0.71
C TYR A 50 -6.20 -8.58 -2.04
N GLU A 51 -6.49 -7.83 -3.10
CA GLU A 51 -6.27 -8.25 -4.49
C GLU A 51 -5.35 -7.25 -5.17
N TRP A 52 -4.16 -7.72 -5.57
CA TRP A 52 -3.15 -6.90 -6.22
C TRP A 52 -2.96 -7.34 -7.65
N ARG A 53 -2.89 -6.36 -8.56
CA ARG A 53 -2.57 -6.57 -9.97
C ARG A 53 -1.38 -5.70 -10.34
N ILE A 54 -0.36 -6.33 -10.90
CA ILE A 54 0.88 -5.67 -11.26
C ILE A 54 1.13 -5.85 -12.75
N GLY A 55 1.28 -4.72 -13.43
CA GLY A 55 1.63 -4.71 -14.85
C GLY A 55 3.05 -5.22 -15.10
N MET A 56 3.32 -5.64 -16.34
CA MET A 56 4.67 -6.04 -16.73
C MET A 56 5.63 -4.85 -16.57
N PRO A 57 6.76 -5.00 -15.87
CA PRO A 57 7.75 -3.93 -15.75
C PRO A 57 8.32 -3.53 -17.11
N GLY A 58 8.15 -2.27 -17.50
CA GLY A 58 8.70 -1.71 -18.73
C GLY A 58 9.07 -0.23 -18.55
N ASN A 59 8.74 0.61 -19.52
CA ASN A 59 8.88 2.07 -19.37
C ASN A 59 7.92 2.66 -18.34
N ARG A 60 6.82 1.95 -18.06
CA ARG A 60 5.86 2.25 -17.01
C ARG A 60 5.62 0.98 -16.20
N LEU A 61 5.23 1.16 -14.95
CA LEU A 61 4.79 0.09 -14.08
C LEU A 61 3.55 0.58 -13.33
N THR A 62 2.47 -0.19 -13.41
CA THR A 62 1.24 0.07 -12.68
C THR A 62 1.03 -1.03 -11.65
N VAL A 63 0.75 -0.62 -10.42
CA VAL A 63 0.32 -1.51 -9.33
C VAL A 63 -1.07 -1.06 -8.91
N HIS A 64 -2.06 -1.92 -9.11
CA HIS A 64 -3.43 -1.70 -8.68
C HIS A 64 -3.73 -2.60 -7.49
N THR A 65 -4.27 -2.04 -6.43
CA THR A 65 -4.61 -2.77 -5.20
C THR A 65 -6.06 -2.53 -4.86
N GLN A 66 -6.78 -3.60 -4.55
CA GLN A 66 -8.18 -3.56 -4.12
C GLN A 66 -8.30 -4.26 -2.77
N ASN A 67 -9.21 -3.76 -1.94
CA ASN A 67 -9.47 -4.27 -0.61
C ASN A 67 -10.95 -4.68 -0.50
N TYR A 68 -11.17 -5.89 -0.03
CA TYR A 68 -12.48 -6.49 0.13
C TYR A 68 -12.74 -6.89 1.58
N THR A 69 -13.99 -6.74 2.01
CA THR A 69 -14.56 -7.33 3.23
C THR A 69 -15.86 -8.02 2.82
N GLU A 70 -16.10 -9.25 3.27
CA GLU A 70 -17.30 -10.04 2.89
C GLU A 70 -17.59 -10.06 1.37
N LYS A 71 -16.53 -10.11 0.54
CA LYS A 71 -16.59 -10.04 -0.94
C LYS A 71 -17.06 -8.70 -1.52
N GLN A 72 -17.29 -7.67 -0.70
CA GLN A 72 -17.57 -6.31 -1.15
C GLN A 72 -16.28 -5.48 -1.21
N LYS A 73 -15.99 -4.91 -2.38
CA LYS A 73 -14.88 -3.96 -2.53
C LYS A 73 -15.24 -2.66 -1.80
N PHE A 74 -14.39 -2.22 -0.89
CA PHE A 74 -14.59 -0.95 -0.16
C PHE A 74 -13.47 0.07 -0.38
N PHE A 75 -12.33 -0.33 -0.94
CA PHE A 75 -11.23 0.57 -1.25
C PHE A 75 -10.41 0.05 -2.42
N ASP A 76 -9.90 0.98 -3.23
CA ASP A 76 -8.85 0.69 -4.20
C ASP A 76 -7.85 1.84 -4.29
N ALA A 77 -6.64 1.50 -4.76
CA ALA A 77 -5.57 2.46 -5.00
C ALA A 77 -4.74 2.01 -6.21
N THR A 78 -4.21 2.99 -6.94
CA THR A 78 -3.35 2.74 -8.10
C THR A 78 -2.06 3.53 -7.96
N LEU A 79 -0.93 2.81 -7.97
CA LEU A 79 0.40 3.39 -8.08
C LEU A 79 0.85 3.31 -9.53
N MET A 80 1.15 4.47 -10.12
CA MET A 80 1.70 4.57 -11.47
C MET A 80 3.14 5.07 -11.40
N LEU A 81 4.06 4.29 -11.94
CA LEU A 81 5.49 4.57 -11.96
C LEU A 81 5.96 4.72 -13.39
N SER A 82 6.92 5.63 -13.59
CA SER A 82 7.64 5.79 -14.86
C SER A 82 9.11 5.44 -14.64
N ARG A 83 9.65 4.60 -15.52
CA ARG A 83 11.06 4.19 -15.46
C ARG A 83 11.96 5.41 -15.65
N ARG A 84 13.02 5.46 -14.84
CA ARG A 84 14.14 6.38 -15.00
C ARG A 84 15.41 5.57 -14.99
N GLU A 85 16.29 5.82 -15.94
CA GLU A 85 17.59 5.16 -15.98
C GLU A 85 18.44 5.56 -14.76
N ILE A 86 19.15 4.57 -14.23
CA ILE A 86 20.07 4.78 -13.11
C ILE A 86 21.30 5.46 -13.66
N THR A 87 21.40 6.77 -13.42
CA THR A 87 22.55 7.60 -13.78
C THR A 87 22.95 8.42 -12.57
N ASN A 88 24.22 8.84 -12.50
CA ASN A 88 24.73 9.67 -11.41
C ASN A 88 23.85 10.92 -11.20
N LYS A 89 23.49 11.61 -12.29
CA LYS A 89 22.63 12.80 -12.24
C LYS A 89 21.22 12.49 -11.70
N ALA A 90 20.63 11.35 -12.08
CA ALA A 90 19.31 10.95 -11.61
C ALA A 90 19.34 10.60 -10.11
N LEU A 91 20.34 9.84 -9.66
CA LEU A 91 20.51 9.47 -8.25
C LEU A 91 20.77 10.69 -7.36
N THR A 92 21.69 11.59 -7.74
CA THR A 92 21.94 12.82 -6.98
C THR A 92 20.68 13.65 -6.83
N ARG A 93 19.87 13.78 -7.89
CA ARG A 93 18.58 14.49 -7.84
C ARG A 93 17.60 13.85 -6.86
N VAL A 94 17.55 12.52 -6.81
CA VAL A 94 16.69 11.77 -5.88
C VAL A 94 17.16 11.99 -4.44
N LEU A 95 18.46 11.90 -4.16
CA LEU A 95 19.04 12.15 -2.84
C LEU A 95 18.75 13.57 -2.33
N LEU A 96 18.92 14.58 -3.18
CA LEU A 96 18.64 15.98 -2.83
C LEU A 96 17.15 16.25 -2.56
N ARG A 97 16.24 15.47 -3.17
CA ARG A 97 14.78 15.63 -3.00
C ARG A 97 14.20 14.78 -1.88
N HIS A 98 14.88 13.72 -1.47
CA HIS A 98 14.36 12.74 -0.51
C HIS A 98 13.91 13.35 0.83
N PRO A 99 14.67 14.26 1.49
CA PRO A 99 14.26 14.81 2.78
C PRO A 99 12.88 15.47 2.72
N TRP A 100 12.66 16.29 1.68
CA TRP A 100 11.41 17.01 1.47
C TRP A 100 10.27 16.08 1.05
N MET A 101 10.57 15.06 0.24
CA MET A 101 9.56 14.11 -0.23
C MET A 101 9.02 13.27 0.93
N THR A 102 9.89 12.75 1.79
CA THR A 102 9.49 11.95 2.96
C THR A 102 8.63 12.76 3.92
N ALA A 103 9.05 14.00 4.25
CA ALA A 103 8.28 14.88 5.11
C ALA A 103 6.89 15.19 4.53
N ARG A 104 6.81 15.45 3.21
CA ARG A 104 5.53 15.70 2.53
C ARG A 104 4.60 14.47 2.54
N VAL A 105 5.15 13.28 2.35
CA VAL A 105 4.37 12.03 2.42
C VAL A 105 3.84 11.81 3.83
N ALA A 106 4.70 11.92 4.85
CA ALA A 106 4.30 11.78 6.25
C ALA A 106 3.20 12.78 6.62
N PHE A 107 3.41 14.07 6.31
CA PHE A 107 2.40 15.11 6.53
C PHE A 107 1.08 14.78 5.80
N GLY A 108 1.15 14.32 4.55
CA GLY A 108 -0.02 13.90 3.78
C GLY A 108 -0.80 12.77 4.45
N ILE A 109 -0.11 11.77 5.00
CA ILE A 109 -0.74 10.65 5.73
C ILE A 109 -1.50 11.17 6.96
N TYR A 110 -0.84 11.97 7.81
CA TYR A 110 -1.48 12.54 9.01
C TYR A 110 -2.62 13.50 8.67
N TRP A 111 -2.48 14.30 7.62
CA TRP A 111 -3.53 15.21 7.18
C TRP A 111 -4.78 14.46 6.70
N GLN A 112 -4.60 13.39 5.91
CA GLN A 112 -5.74 12.56 5.50
C GLN A 112 -6.37 11.83 6.68
N ALA A 113 -5.57 11.32 7.62
CA ALA A 113 -6.08 10.73 8.86
C ALA A 113 -6.94 11.71 9.67
N ALA A 114 -6.47 12.96 9.83
CA ALA A 114 -7.24 14.02 10.49
C ALA A 114 -8.55 14.32 9.77
N ARG A 115 -8.54 14.39 8.43
CA ARG A 115 -9.76 14.59 7.62
C ARG A 115 -10.76 13.44 7.78
N LEU A 116 -10.29 12.20 7.80
CA LEU A 116 -11.13 11.02 8.03
C LEU A 116 -11.74 11.03 9.44
N TRP A 117 -10.96 11.43 10.44
CA TRP A 117 -11.42 11.60 11.80
C TRP A 117 -12.51 12.68 11.92
N ILE A 118 -12.32 13.84 11.29
CA ILE A 118 -13.34 14.91 11.23
C ILE A 118 -14.63 14.42 10.55
N LYS A 119 -14.50 13.56 9.53
CA LYS A 119 -15.63 12.92 8.85
C LYS A 119 -16.25 11.76 9.64
N ARG A 120 -15.76 11.48 10.85
CA ARG A 120 -16.21 10.38 11.72
C ARG A 120 -16.13 9.00 11.03
N ALA A 121 -15.09 8.79 10.22
CA ALA A 121 -14.80 7.47 9.68
C ALA A 121 -14.60 6.47 10.84
N PRO A 122 -15.10 5.22 10.72
CA PRO A 122 -14.94 4.20 11.76
C PRO A 122 -13.47 4.03 12.16
N PHE A 123 -13.21 4.07 13.46
CA PHE A 123 -11.88 3.86 14.02
C PHE A 123 -11.79 2.45 14.59
N HIS A 124 -10.80 1.69 14.14
CA HIS A 124 -10.52 0.34 14.61
C HIS A 124 -9.31 0.37 15.54
N THR A 125 -9.46 -0.19 16.73
CA THR A 125 -8.36 -0.27 17.70
C THR A 125 -7.30 -1.27 17.24
N HIS A 126 -6.03 -0.93 17.49
CA HIS A 126 -4.91 -1.82 17.19
C HIS A 126 -5.03 -3.13 17.99
N PRO A 127 -4.87 -4.33 17.38
CA PRO A 127 -5.03 -5.61 18.07
C PRO A 127 -4.16 -5.75 19.32
N ALA A 128 -2.91 -5.26 19.27
CA ALA A 128 -2.00 -5.26 20.42
C ALA A 128 -2.47 -4.44 21.64
N LYS A 129 -3.49 -3.57 21.49
CA LYS A 129 -4.10 -2.82 22.60
C LYS A 129 -5.38 -3.45 23.15
N ILE A 130 -5.87 -4.53 22.54
CA ILE A 130 -7.09 -5.24 22.94
C ILE A 130 -6.75 -6.45 23.82
N SER A 131 -5.54 -7.00 23.70
CA SER A 131 -5.03 -8.12 24.50
C SER A 131 -4.43 -7.71 25.85
N GLY A 132 -5.11 -6.82 26.58
CA GLY A 132 -4.74 -6.35 27.93
C GLY A 132 -5.60 -6.97 29.02
#